data_AF-A0A355UFJ4-F1
#
_entry.id   AF-A0A355UFJ4-F1
#
_cell.length_a   1.000
_cell.length_b   1.000
_cell.length_c   1.000
_cell.angle_alpha   90.00
_cell.angle_beta   90.00
_cell.angle_gamma   90.00
#
_symmetry.space_group_name_H-M   'P 1'
#
loop_
_entity.id
_entity.type
_entity.pdbx_description
1 polymer ?
#
loop_
_entity_poly.entity_id
_entity_poly.type
_entity_poly.pdbx_seq_one_letter_code
_entity_poly.pdbx_strand_id
1 'polypeptide(L)'
;MESGIFNSFNENSKLFEFIEKEQPIWWNNIISDQELYVELRKDNYINVYYYGGCVAKIWFDKDIKAETHYKYLKQTDSNKIYVDCLIELESKIEIDKIKKRIKEVYLKEENKLKEKEIQGRLIFSSRNKYIDSEFAYNKDNKLRFDLVSLENGVITYVELKLIGDKRLTHKKDNQLEIITQMNKYSEFIEDYKDEIIPYYQKLLSVKKRLSIINEIPQITSVNPEPLLLIYNSYTKLSKGKQDRINNIKSSFTGVTFKCQFFKEIRKNGNNNS
;
A
#
# COMPACT_ATOMS: atom_id res chain seq x y z
N MET A 1 11.97 -11.95 19.32
CA MET A 1 10.91 -10.93 19.15
C MET A 1 10.18 -11.26 17.87
N GLU A 2 8.85 -11.33 17.94
CA GLU A 2 8.01 -11.44 16.74
C GLU A 2 8.10 -10.12 15.95
N SER A 3 8.30 -10.22 14.64
CA SER A 3 8.44 -9.07 13.73
C SER A 3 7.23 -8.98 12.82
N GLY A 4 6.79 -7.77 12.47
CA GLY A 4 5.67 -7.56 11.56
C GLY A 4 4.31 -7.88 12.19
N ILE A 5 4.15 -7.59 13.48
CA ILE A 5 2.88 -7.71 14.23
C ILE A 5 2.55 -6.37 14.90
N PHE A 6 1.32 -6.14 15.36
CA PHE A 6 0.92 -4.81 15.84
C PHE A 6 1.84 -4.26 16.94
N ASN A 7 2.22 -5.12 17.89
CA ASN A 7 3.07 -4.77 19.02
C ASN A 7 4.54 -4.50 18.67
N SER A 8 5.01 -4.85 17.47
CA SER A 8 6.36 -4.49 17.06
C SER A 8 6.49 -2.99 16.72
N PHE A 9 5.35 -2.31 16.45
CA PHE A 9 5.34 -0.88 16.14
C PHE A 9 5.56 -0.06 17.41
N ASN A 10 6.72 0.56 17.49
CA ASN A 10 7.13 1.47 18.53
C ASN A 10 7.06 2.92 18.00
N GLU A 11 6.07 3.66 18.47
CA GLU A 11 5.88 5.08 18.15
C GLU A 11 7.07 5.95 18.58
N ASN A 12 7.85 5.53 19.58
CA ASN A 12 9.05 6.20 20.06
C ASN A 12 10.32 5.52 19.55
N SER A 13 10.29 5.01 18.31
CA SER A 13 11.49 4.46 17.70
C SER A 13 12.51 5.57 17.46
N LYS A 14 13.81 5.23 17.57
CA LYS A 14 14.91 6.16 17.32
C LYS A 14 14.83 6.81 15.94
N LEU A 15 14.31 6.10 14.94
CA LEU A 15 14.10 6.65 13.60
C LEU A 15 13.09 7.81 13.62
N PHE A 16 11.94 7.61 14.26
CA PHE A 16 10.87 8.60 14.28
C PHE A 16 11.27 9.82 15.12
N GLU A 17 11.88 9.60 16.28
CA GLU A 17 12.42 10.68 17.12
C GLU A 17 13.49 11.50 16.40
N PHE A 18 14.40 10.84 15.69
CA PHE A 18 15.43 11.51 14.89
C PHE A 18 14.83 12.40 13.80
N ILE A 19 13.87 11.88 13.04
CA ILE A 19 13.21 12.65 11.97
C ILE A 19 12.47 13.85 12.54
N GLU A 20 11.69 13.65 13.60
CA GLU A 20 10.89 14.71 14.23
C GLU A 20 11.78 15.85 14.76
N LYS A 21 12.89 15.50 15.41
CA LYS A 21 13.79 16.47 16.04
C LYS A 21 14.72 17.16 15.05
N GLU A 22 15.38 16.40 14.19
CA GLU A 22 16.47 16.90 13.34
C GLU A 22 15.96 17.40 11.99
N GLN A 23 14.74 17.03 11.57
CA GLN A 23 14.11 17.44 10.31
C GLN A 23 15.08 17.38 9.12
N PRO A 24 15.70 16.22 8.86
CA PRO A 24 16.82 16.13 7.94
C PRO A 24 16.39 16.44 6.50
N ILE A 25 17.34 16.94 5.71
CA ILE A 25 17.10 17.38 4.31
C ILE A 25 16.42 16.28 3.49
N TRP A 26 16.89 15.03 3.62
CA TRP A 26 16.31 13.90 2.90
C TRP A 26 14.84 13.67 3.25
N TRP A 27 14.45 13.86 4.51
CA TRP A 27 13.05 13.71 4.93
C TRP A 27 12.19 14.81 4.33
N ASN A 28 12.64 16.07 4.42
CA ASN A 28 11.96 17.23 3.86
C ASN A 28 11.76 17.09 2.33
N ASN A 29 12.75 16.55 1.63
CA ASN A 29 12.63 16.25 0.20
C ASN A 29 11.53 15.22 -0.08
N ILE A 30 11.45 14.17 0.73
CA ILE A 30 10.44 13.10 0.58
C ILE A 30 9.03 13.62 0.85
N ILE A 31 8.80 14.28 1.98
CA ILE A 31 7.45 14.72 2.37
C ILE A 31 6.93 15.90 1.52
N SER A 32 7.83 16.70 0.95
CA SER A 32 7.44 17.78 0.03
C SER A 32 7.13 17.30 -1.39
N ASP A 33 7.53 16.08 -1.76
CA ASP A 33 7.28 15.52 -3.08
C ASP A 33 5.85 14.93 -3.18
N GLN A 34 4.99 15.65 -3.90
CA GLN A 34 3.58 15.28 -4.14
C GLN A 34 3.40 14.05 -5.04
N GLU A 35 4.49 13.54 -5.61
CA GLU A 35 4.51 12.28 -6.33
C GLU A 35 4.95 11.10 -5.46
N LEU A 36 5.28 11.28 -4.18
CA LEU A 36 5.64 10.20 -3.27
C LEU A 36 4.55 9.93 -2.23
N TYR A 37 4.46 8.68 -1.79
CA TYR A 37 3.72 8.32 -0.58
C TYR A 37 4.60 7.48 0.34
N VAL A 38 4.30 7.58 1.63
CA VAL A 38 5.14 7.04 2.70
C VAL A 38 4.32 6.10 3.58
N GLU A 39 4.89 4.94 3.86
CA GLU A 39 4.33 3.98 4.80
C GLU A 39 5.28 3.71 5.96
N LEU A 40 4.76 3.86 7.17
CA LEU A 40 5.44 3.44 8.40
C LEU A 40 5.12 1.97 8.62
N ARG A 41 6.15 1.16 8.91
CA ARG A 41 6.02 -0.29 9.03
C ARG A 41 6.14 -0.73 10.46
N LYS A 42 5.51 -1.87 10.77
CA LYS A 42 5.42 -2.42 12.13
C LYS A 42 6.78 -2.67 12.77
N ASP A 43 7.86 -2.84 12.02
CA ASP A 43 9.22 -2.98 12.57
C ASP A 43 10.00 -1.66 12.58
N ASN A 44 9.29 -0.53 12.66
CA ASN A 44 9.84 0.81 12.85
C ASN A 44 10.75 1.29 11.71
N TYR A 45 10.51 0.79 10.51
CA TYR A 45 11.13 1.28 9.29
C TYR A 45 10.09 1.98 8.42
N ILE A 46 10.58 2.77 7.46
CA ILE A 46 9.79 3.58 6.55
C ILE A 46 10.01 3.06 5.14
N ASN A 47 8.94 2.88 4.37
CA ASN A 47 9.04 2.71 2.94
C ASN A 47 8.48 3.94 2.23
N VAL A 48 9.20 4.38 1.19
CA VAL A 48 8.84 5.49 0.32
C VAL A 48 8.57 4.94 -1.06
N TYR A 49 7.44 5.31 -1.65
CA TYR A 49 6.97 4.71 -2.88
C TYR A 49 6.64 5.72 -3.97
N TYR A 50 6.88 5.29 -5.20
CA TYR A 50 6.46 5.93 -6.43
C TYR A 50 5.66 4.95 -7.29
N TYR A 51 4.33 5.10 -7.36
CA TYR A 51 3.42 4.19 -8.08
C TYR A 51 3.68 2.68 -7.81
N GLY A 52 3.97 2.35 -6.55
CA GLY A 52 4.24 0.97 -6.11
C GLY A 52 5.70 0.51 -6.30
N GLY A 53 6.56 1.31 -6.93
CA GLY A 53 8.01 1.11 -6.90
C GLY A 53 8.59 1.67 -5.60
N CYS A 54 9.40 0.89 -4.89
CA CYS A 54 10.04 1.31 -3.65
C CYS A 54 11.22 2.24 -3.96
N VAL A 55 11.04 3.54 -3.73
CA VAL A 55 12.07 4.57 -3.89
C VAL A 55 13.17 4.36 -2.85
N ALA A 56 12.78 4.15 -1.60
CA ALA A 56 13.69 3.84 -0.51
C ALA A 56 12.98 3.07 0.60
N LYS A 57 13.73 2.18 1.25
CA LYS A 57 13.42 1.65 2.58
C LYS A 57 14.41 2.27 3.55
N ILE A 58 13.93 2.90 4.62
CA ILE A 58 14.71 3.68 5.57
C ILE A 58 14.52 3.11 6.97
N TRP A 59 15.61 2.85 7.70
CA TRP A 59 15.55 2.33 9.06
C TRP A 59 16.69 2.87 9.92
N PHE A 60 16.58 2.68 11.22
CA PHE A 60 17.63 3.00 12.19
C PHE A 60 18.24 1.70 12.72
N ASP A 61 19.57 1.59 12.68
CA ASP A 61 20.33 0.54 13.38
C ASP A 61 21.33 1.18 14.35
N LYS A 62 22.60 1.34 13.95
CA LYS A 62 23.58 2.18 14.65
C LYS A 62 23.50 3.64 14.20
N ASP A 63 23.12 3.82 12.94
CA ASP A 63 22.93 5.06 12.20
C ASP A 63 21.72 4.93 11.27
N ILE A 64 21.34 6.03 10.63
CA ILE A 64 20.27 6.02 9.61
C ILE A 64 20.77 5.28 8.39
N LYS A 65 20.00 4.30 7.93
CA LYS A 65 20.23 3.54 6.71
C LYS A 65 19.08 3.76 5.75
N ALA A 66 19.40 3.81 4.46
CA ALA A 66 18.41 3.79 3.40
C ALA A 66 18.89 2.89 2.27
N GLU A 67 17.99 2.07 1.72
CA GLU A 67 18.31 1.21 0.57
C GLU A 67 17.25 1.30 -0.53
N THR A 68 17.70 1.15 -1.77
CA THR A 68 16.84 1.06 -2.96
C THR A 68 17.29 -0.09 -3.85
N HIS A 69 16.43 -0.50 -4.79
CA HIS A 69 16.78 -1.57 -5.72
C HIS A 69 17.87 -1.09 -6.70
N TYR A 70 18.93 -1.89 -6.91
CA TYR A 70 20.12 -1.49 -7.68
C TYR A 70 19.81 -0.95 -9.10
N LYS A 71 18.82 -1.54 -9.79
CA LYS A 71 18.31 -1.08 -11.09
C LYS A 71 17.84 0.38 -11.11
N TYR A 72 17.40 0.93 -9.98
CA TYR A 72 16.91 2.30 -9.87
C TYR A 72 18.05 3.33 -9.84
N LEU A 73 19.27 2.93 -9.47
CA LEU A 73 20.49 3.75 -9.50
C LEU A 73 21.38 3.49 -10.74
N LYS A 74 20.86 2.79 -11.75
CA LYS A 74 21.61 2.38 -12.97
C LYS A 74 22.84 1.51 -12.72
N GLN A 75 22.96 0.90 -11.55
CA GLN A 75 24.03 -0.06 -11.31
C GLN A 75 23.67 -1.33 -12.09
N THR A 76 24.53 -1.79 -13.00
CA THR A 76 24.25 -2.97 -13.85
C THR A 76 24.78 -4.26 -13.23
N ASP A 77 25.82 -4.16 -12.40
CA ASP A 77 26.59 -5.30 -11.87
C ASP A 77 26.77 -5.21 -10.35
N SER A 78 25.66 -5.06 -9.63
CA SER A 78 25.68 -5.19 -8.18
C SER A 78 25.47 -6.65 -7.81
N ASN A 79 26.40 -7.23 -7.05
CA ASN A 79 26.19 -8.52 -6.36
C ASN A 79 25.06 -8.45 -5.30
N LYS A 80 24.51 -7.26 -5.06
CA LYS A 80 23.42 -6.99 -4.11
C LYS A 80 22.19 -6.46 -4.85
N ILE A 81 21.02 -7.00 -4.52
CA ILE A 81 19.72 -6.54 -5.05
C ILE A 81 19.40 -5.12 -4.54
N TYR A 82 19.81 -4.81 -3.32
CA TYR A 82 19.60 -3.51 -2.69
C TYR A 82 20.93 -2.82 -2.41
N VAL A 83 20.95 -1.51 -2.60
CA VAL A 83 22.13 -0.65 -2.47
C VAL A 83 21.77 0.58 -1.66
N ASP A 84 22.76 1.12 -0.94
CA ASP A 84 22.58 2.35 -0.17
C ASP A 84 22.11 3.48 -1.10
N CYS A 85 21.14 4.27 -0.62
CA CYS A 85 20.63 5.43 -1.36
C CYS A 85 20.44 6.67 -0.51
N LEU A 86 21.04 6.73 0.70
CA LEU A 86 20.75 7.82 1.63
C LEU A 86 21.18 9.19 1.08
N ILE A 87 22.34 9.23 0.41
CA ILE A 87 22.90 10.44 -0.20
C ILE A 87 21.99 10.94 -1.33
N GLU A 88 21.44 10.04 -2.15
CA GLU A 88 20.52 10.38 -3.23
C GLU A 88 19.23 11.02 -2.71
N LEU A 89 18.77 10.65 -1.51
CA LEU A 89 17.57 11.25 -0.91
C LEU A 89 17.80 12.71 -0.47
N GLU A 90 19.04 13.15 -0.29
CA GLU A 90 19.36 14.57 0.02
C GLU A 90 19.15 15.51 -1.18
N SER A 91 18.96 14.98 -2.39
CA SER A 91 18.77 15.75 -3.61
C SER A 91 17.46 15.42 -4.32
N LYS A 92 16.58 16.42 -4.49
CA LYS A 92 15.33 16.27 -5.27
C LYS A 92 15.59 15.77 -6.70
N ILE A 93 16.71 16.19 -7.30
CA ILE A 93 17.11 15.78 -8.66
C ILE A 93 17.43 14.27 -8.70
N GLU A 94 18.08 13.74 -7.67
CA GLU A 94 18.40 12.31 -7.60
C GLU A 94 17.14 11.48 -7.31
N ILE A 95 16.25 11.95 -6.45
CA ILE A 95 14.92 11.35 -6.26
C ILE A 95 14.15 11.28 -7.59
N ASP A 96 14.15 12.36 -8.38
CA ASP A 96 13.51 12.38 -9.71
C ASP A 96 14.14 11.37 -10.67
N LYS A 97 15.46 11.16 -10.61
CA LYS A 97 16.14 10.12 -11.39
C LYS A 97 15.71 8.72 -10.95
N ILE A 98 15.57 8.46 -9.64
CA ILE A 98 15.04 7.19 -9.12
C ILE A 98 13.60 6.97 -9.62
N LYS A 99 12.72 7.97 -9.49
CA LYS A 99 11.33 7.90 -10.02
C LYS A 99 11.30 7.62 -11.51
N LYS A 100 12.15 8.29 -12.29
CA LYS A 100 12.28 8.04 -13.74
C LYS A 100 12.72 6.61 -14.02
N ARG A 101 13.65 6.06 -13.25
CA ARG A 101 14.06 4.66 -13.42
C ARG A 101 12.98 3.67 -13.01
N ILE A 102 12.23 3.94 -11.95
CA ILE A 102 11.03 3.15 -11.61
C ILE A 102 10.07 3.12 -12.81
N LYS A 103 9.82 4.25 -13.49
CA LYS A 103 9.02 4.25 -14.73
C LYS A 103 9.62 3.34 -15.80
N GLU A 104 10.91 3.49 -16.07
CA GLU A 104 11.61 2.81 -17.16
C GLU A 104 11.78 1.30 -16.96
N VAL A 105 12.01 0.84 -15.73
CA VAL A 105 12.37 -0.57 -15.45
C VAL A 105 11.30 -1.34 -14.69
N TYR A 106 10.46 -0.66 -13.91
CA TYR A 106 9.43 -1.31 -13.10
C TYR A 106 8.04 -1.16 -13.71
N LEU A 107 7.70 0.02 -14.24
CA LEU A 107 6.38 0.26 -14.85
C LEU A 107 6.32 -0.04 -16.36
N LYS A 108 7.46 -0.05 -17.06
CA LYS A 108 7.52 -0.22 -18.53
C LYS A 108 7.36 -1.66 -19.04
N GLU A 109 7.14 -2.66 -18.18
CA GLU A 109 6.93 -4.03 -18.68
C GLU A 109 5.68 -4.09 -19.59
N GLU A 110 5.94 -4.28 -20.88
CA GLU A 110 5.07 -4.40 -22.06
C GLU A 110 3.55 -4.36 -21.84
N ASN A 111 2.90 -3.26 -22.24
CA ASN A 111 1.46 -3.14 -22.57
C ASN A 111 0.44 -3.71 -21.57
N LYS A 112 0.87 -4.07 -20.37
CA LYS A 112 0.05 -4.67 -19.31
C LYS A 112 0.10 -3.76 -18.11
N LEU A 113 -1.02 -3.12 -17.87
CA LEU A 113 -1.28 -2.41 -16.63
C LEU A 113 -0.99 -3.30 -15.42
N LYS A 114 -0.19 -2.80 -14.47
CA LYS A 114 0.15 -3.52 -13.24
C LYS A 114 -0.81 -3.16 -12.10
N GLU A 115 -1.17 -4.15 -11.30
CA GLU A 115 -2.01 -3.97 -10.10
C GLU A 115 -1.41 -2.93 -9.13
N LYS A 116 -0.09 -2.99 -8.92
CA LYS A 116 0.65 -2.03 -8.08
C LYS A 116 0.66 -0.60 -8.62
N GLU A 117 0.60 -0.43 -9.95
CA GLU A 117 0.47 0.89 -10.54
C GLU A 117 -0.92 1.48 -10.25
N ILE A 118 -1.98 0.67 -10.36
CA ILE A 118 -3.34 1.07 -10.02
C ILE A 118 -3.49 1.41 -8.55
N GLN A 119 -2.91 0.58 -7.67
CA GLN A 119 -2.85 0.86 -6.24
C GLN A 119 -2.18 2.21 -5.95
N GLY A 120 -1.00 2.46 -6.53
CA GLY A 120 -0.31 3.75 -6.39
C GLY A 120 -1.18 4.93 -6.89
N ARG A 121 -1.84 4.77 -8.04
CA ARG A 121 -2.78 5.77 -8.58
C ARG A 121 -3.95 6.03 -7.63
N LEU A 122 -4.51 4.99 -6.99
CA LEU A 122 -5.58 5.13 -5.99
C LEU A 122 -5.14 5.92 -4.76
N ILE A 123 -3.94 5.62 -4.25
CA ILE A 123 -3.36 6.36 -3.11
C ILE A 123 -3.21 7.85 -3.47
N PHE A 124 -2.64 8.16 -4.64
CA PHE A 124 -2.47 9.56 -5.05
C PHE A 124 -3.79 10.29 -5.32
N SER A 125 -4.80 9.61 -5.87
CA SER A 125 -6.08 10.25 -6.18
C SER A 125 -6.95 10.49 -4.94
N SER A 126 -6.65 9.80 -3.84
CA SER A 126 -7.43 9.78 -2.61
C SER A 126 -6.53 9.66 -1.36
N ARG A 127 -5.56 10.57 -1.21
CA ARG A 127 -4.55 10.51 -0.13
C ARG A 127 -5.15 10.46 1.29
N ASN A 128 -6.29 11.10 1.50
CA ASN A 128 -6.96 11.12 2.81
C ASN A 128 -7.76 9.85 3.09
N LYS A 129 -8.06 9.05 2.05
CA LYS A 129 -8.84 7.81 2.16
C LYS A 129 -7.96 6.64 2.57
N TYR A 130 -6.80 6.47 1.93
CA TYR A 130 -5.95 5.30 2.15
C TYR A 130 -4.89 5.62 3.20
N ILE A 131 -5.03 5.00 4.38
CA ILE A 131 -4.17 5.26 5.54
C ILE A 131 -3.00 4.30 5.66
N ASP A 132 -3.00 3.20 4.89
CA ASP A 132 -1.90 2.24 4.78
C ASP A 132 -2.01 1.49 3.43
N SER A 133 -0.89 0.94 2.99
CA SER A 133 -0.77 0.14 1.78
C SER A 133 0.29 -0.94 1.97
N GLU A 134 0.08 -2.12 1.41
CA GLU A 134 0.92 -3.30 1.65
C GLU A 134 0.99 -3.71 3.13
N PHE A 135 -0.12 -3.58 3.85
CA PHE A 135 -0.19 -4.02 5.24
C PHE A 135 0.17 -5.50 5.30
N ALA A 136 1.20 -5.85 6.07
CA ALA A 136 1.62 -7.23 6.31
C ALA A 136 1.48 -7.60 7.80
N TYR A 137 1.09 -8.84 8.08
CA TYR A 137 1.00 -9.40 9.43
C TYR A 137 1.60 -10.81 9.49
N ASN A 138 2.45 -11.08 10.48
CA ASN A 138 3.33 -12.26 10.50
C ASN A 138 3.25 -13.13 11.79
N LYS A 139 2.12 -13.17 12.50
CA LYS A 139 2.02 -13.93 13.78
C LYS A 139 1.82 -15.44 13.59
N ASP A 140 1.11 -15.87 12.56
CA ASP A 140 0.86 -17.30 12.28
C ASP A 140 1.07 -17.62 10.80
N ASN A 141 0.25 -16.98 9.97
CA ASN A 141 0.35 -17.01 8.53
C ASN A 141 0.67 -15.61 8.02
N LYS A 142 1.61 -15.53 7.07
CA LYS A 142 1.90 -14.27 6.40
C LYS A 142 0.66 -13.82 5.64
N LEU A 143 0.08 -12.74 6.10
CA LEU A 143 -1.08 -12.10 5.50
C LEU A 143 -0.65 -10.74 4.96
N ARG A 144 -1.14 -10.38 3.77
CA ARG A 144 -0.87 -9.08 3.17
C ARG A 144 -2.10 -8.50 2.49
N PHE A 145 -2.56 -7.35 2.94
CA PHE A 145 -3.58 -6.56 2.26
C PHE A 145 -2.95 -5.52 1.35
N ASP A 146 -3.59 -5.23 0.21
CA ASP A 146 -3.10 -4.20 -0.70
C ASP A 146 -3.29 -2.81 -0.11
N LEU A 147 -4.47 -2.50 0.44
CA LEU A 147 -4.82 -1.17 0.93
C LEU A 147 -5.61 -1.26 2.23
N VAL A 148 -5.51 -0.22 3.05
CA VAL A 148 -6.41 0.01 4.18
C VAL A 148 -6.98 1.41 4.04
N SER A 149 -8.31 1.49 3.90
CA SER A 149 -9.03 2.75 3.80
C SER A 149 -9.65 3.15 5.12
N LEU A 150 -9.79 4.45 5.34
CA LEU A 150 -10.55 5.05 6.41
C LEU A 150 -11.54 6.05 5.81
N GLU A 151 -12.82 5.72 5.89
CA GLU A 151 -13.90 6.57 5.38
C GLU A 151 -14.97 6.69 6.46
N ASN A 152 -15.37 7.93 6.79
CA ASN A 152 -16.38 8.22 7.82
C ASN A 152 -16.11 7.51 9.16
N GLY A 153 -14.85 7.43 9.57
CA GLY A 153 -14.42 6.77 10.80
C GLY A 153 -14.29 5.25 10.72
N VAL A 154 -14.62 4.62 9.59
CA VAL A 154 -14.61 3.17 9.45
C VAL A 154 -13.35 2.69 8.72
N ILE A 155 -12.53 1.89 9.39
CA ILE A 155 -11.39 1.20 8.76
C ILE A 155 -11.92 0.05 7.91
N THR A 156 -11.48 -0.05 6.65
CA THR A 156 -11.78 -1.20 5.78
C THR A 156 -10.49 -1.70 5.15
N TYR A 157 -10.26 -3.00 5.27
CA TYR A 157 -9.18 -3.69 4.57
C TYR A 157 -9.59 -4.03 3.14
N VAL A 158 -8.70 -3.76 2.19
CA VAL A 158 -9.02 -3.80 0.76
C VAL A 158 -8.00 -4.67 0.01
N GLU A 159 -8.50 -5.64 -0.75
CA GLU A 159 -7.76 -6.38 -1.77
C GLU A 159 -8.04 -5.75 -3.13
N LEU A 160 -7.00 -5.47 -3.91
CA LEU A 160 -7.15 -4.95 -5.27
C LEU A 160 -6.91 -6.07 -6.27
N LYS A 161 -7.77 -6.21 -7.29
CA LYS A 161 -7.54 -7.12 -8.41
C LYS A 161 -7.74 -6.43 -9.73
N LEU A 162 -6.89 -6.72 -10.71
CA LEU A 162 -7.23 -6.44 -12.11
C LEU A 162 -8.34 -7.39 -12.58
N ILE A 163 -9.23 -6.92 -13.45
CA ILE A 163 -10.31 -7.75 -14.01
C ILE A 163 -9.80 -9.01 -14.71
N GLY A 164 -8.57 -8.99 -15.21
CA GLY A 164 -7.91 -10.13 -15.84
C GLY A 164 -7.24 -11.11 -14.88
N ASP A 165 -7.24 -10.85 -13.57
CA ASP A 165 -6.59 -11.72 -12.58
C ASP A 165 -7.24 -13.10 -12.58
N LYS A 166 -6.41 -14.14 -12.73
CA LYS A 166 -6.88 -15.53 -12.84
C LYS A 166 -7.59 -15.99 -11.57
N ARG A 167 -7.20 -15.51 -10.38
CA ARG A 167 -7.76 -15.88 -9.08
C ARG A 167 -9.25 -15.53 -8.94
N LEU A 168 -9.72 -14.56 -9.72
CA LEU A 168 -11.14 -14.21 -9.83
C LEU A 168 -11.99 -15.31 -10.49
N THR A 169 -11.35 -16.27 -11.15
CA THR A 169 -12.02 -17.34 -11.91
C THR A 169 -11.44 -18.74 -11.70
N HIS A 170 -10.23 -18.83 -11.16
CA HIS A 170 -9.53 -20.08 -10.93
C HIS A 170 -10.03 -20.73 -9.64
N LYS A 171 -10.43 -22.01 -9.75
CA LYS A 171 -10.88 -22.82 -8.62
C LYS A 171 -9.75 -23.73 -8.17
N LYS A 172 -9.55 -23.80 -6.85
CA LYS A 172 -8.75 -24.81 -6.17
C LYS A 172 -9.66 -25.49 -5.16
N ASP A 173 -9.69 -26.82 -5.15
CA ASP A 173 -10.55 -27.60 -4.25
C ASP A 173 -12.02 -27.17 -4.32
N ASN A 174 -12.52 -26.92 -5.54
CA ASN A 174 -13.86 -26.41 -5.87
C ASN A 174 -14.21 -24.98 -5.38
N GLN A 175 -13.29 -24.29 -4.71
CA GLN A 175 -13.48 -22.91 -4.25
C GLN A 175 -12.62 -21.94 -5.07
N LEU A 176 -13.13 -20.74 -5.35
CA LEU A 176 -12.29 -19.71 -5.96
C LEU A 176 -11.18 -19.29 -5.00
N GLU A 177 -9.96 -19.18 -5.52
CA GLU A 177 -8.78 -18.80 -4.72
C GLU A 177 -9.01 -17.44 -4.03
N ILE A 178 -9.62 -16.48 -4.74
CA ILE A 178 -9.94 -15.17 -4.16
C ILE A 178 -10.94 -15.26 -3.01
N ILE A 179 -11.93 -16.17 -3.05
CA ILE A 179 -12.89 -16.34 -1.95
C ILE A 179 -12.15 -16.87 -0.72
N THR A 180 -11.24 -17.83 -0.91
CA THR A 180 -10.42 -18.36 0.18
C THR A 180 -9.55 -17.26 0.82
N GLN A 181 -8.97 -16.39 0.00
CA GLN A 181 -8.19 -15.24 0.45
C GLN A 181 -9.04 -14.25 1.26
N MET A 182 -10.22 -13.86 0.74
CA MET A 182 -11.11 -12.92 1.42
C MET A 182 -11.74 -13.48 2.71
N ASN A 183 -11.94 -14.80 2.80
CA ASN A 183 -12.39 -15.43 4.05
C ASN A 183 -11.31 -15.34 5.14
N LYS A 184 -10.05 -15.65 4.80
CA LYS A 184 -8.91 -15.47 5.73
C LYS A 184 -8.76 -14.03 6.20
N TYR A 185 -9.08 -13.07 5.34
CA TYR A 185 -9.09 -11.66 5.69
C TYR A 185 -10.20 -11.32 6.68
N SER A 186 -11.39 -11.90 6.52
CA SER A 186 -12.51 -11.72 7.45
C SER A 186 -12.17 -12.32 8.81
N GLU A 187 -11.59 -13.52 8.84
CA GLU A 187 -11.07 -14.18 10.06
C GLU A 187 -10.03 -13.30 10.75
N PHE A 188 -9.04 -12.79 10.02
CA PHE A 188 -8.05 -11.86 10.57
C PHE A 188 -8.68 -10.61 11.19
N ILE A 189 -9.65 -9.98 10.52
CA ILE A 189 -10.30 -8.78 11.06
C ILE A 189 -11.03 -9.09 12.36
N GLU A 190 -11.71 -10.23 12.43
CA GLU A 190 -12.42 -10.66 13.65
C GLU A 190 -11.46 -11.00 14.79
N ASP A 191 -10.43 -11.80 14.51
CA ASP A 191 -9.44 -12.26 15.49
C ASP A 191 -8.66 -11.10 16.13
N TYR A 192 -8.44 -10.02 15.37
CA TYR A 192 -7.60 -8.90 15.76
C TYR A 192 -8.35 -7.56 15.91
N LYS A 193 -9.69 -7.57 15.93
CA LYS A 193 -10.51 -6.34 15.98
C LYS A 193 -10.13 -5.37 17.10
N ASP A 194 -9.74 -5.90 18.26
CA ASP A 194 -9.38 -5.12 19.45
C ASP A 194 -7.98 -4.50 19.35
N GLU A 195 -7.11 -5.01 18.46
CA GLU A 195 -5.75 -4.48 18.25
C GLU A 195 -5.67 -3.48 17.08
N ILE A 196 -6.58 -3.58 16.10
CA ILE A 196 -6.55 -2.78 14.86
C ILE A 196 -6.69 -1.28 15.13
N ILE A 197 -7.70 -0.85 15.90
CA ILE A 197 -7.92 0.58 16.16
C ILE A 197 -6.75 1.17 16.97
N PRO A 198 -6.31 0.58 18.09
CA PRO A 198 -5.14 1.08 18.82
C PRO A 198 -3.90 1.19 17.93
N TYR A 199 -3.64 0.19 17.08
CA TYR A 199 -2.50 0.23 16.15
C TYR A 199 -2.60 1.43 15.20
N TYR A 200 -3.75 1.65 14.57
CA TYR A 200 -3.90 2.75 13.62
C TYR A 200 -3.90 4.13 14.29
N GLN A 201 -4.39 4.25 15.52
CA GLN A 201 -4.27 5.49 16.30
C GLN A 201 -2.80 5.84 16.54
N LYS A 202 -1.97 4.87 16.94
CA LYS A 202 -0.52 5.05 17.10
C LYS A 202 0.15 5.41 15.78
N LEU A 203 -0.15 4.64 14.72
CA LEU A 203 0.41 4.85 13.38
C LEU A 203 0.11 6.26 12.86
N LEU A 204 -1.15 6.72 12.95
CA LEU A 204 -1.57 8.03 12.48
C LEU A 204 -0.99 9.16 13.33
N SER A 205 -0.85 8.96 14.64
CA SER A 205 -0.16 9.90 15.53
C SER A 205 1.29 10.11 15.08
N VAL A 206 2.04 9.03 14.78
CA VAL A 206 3.39 9.13 14.23
C VAL A 206 3.38 9.78 12.84
N LYS A 207 2.47 9.38 11.94
CA LYS A 207 2.35 10.02 10.60
C LYS A 207 2.14 11.53 10.72
N LYS A 208 1.36 11.99 11.71
CA LYS A 208 1.14 13.41 11.98
C LYS A 208 2.40 14.10 12.51
N ARG A 209 3.11 13.51 13.50
CA ARG A 209 4.37 14.07 14.03
C ARG A 209 5.45 14.20 12.96
N LEU A 210 5.52 13.24 12.04
CA LEU A 210 6.48 13.25 10.93
C LEU A 210 6.01 14.09 9.72
N SER A 211 4.89 14.83 9.84
CA SER A 211 4.33 15.67 8.76
C SER A 211 3.95 14.91 7.48
N ILE A 212 3.62 13.62 7.59
CA ILE A 212 3.10 12.79 6.47
C ILE A 212 1.62 13.10 6.22
N ILE A 213 0.87 13.41 7.29
CA ILE A 213 -0.53 13.81 7.23
C ILE A 213 -0.74 15.12 7.99
N ASN A 214 -1.74 15.90 7.57
CA ASN A 214 -2.04 17.20 8.15
C ASN A 214 -2.96 17.10 9.37
N GLU A 215 -3.74 16.04 9.48
CA GLU A 215 -4.69 15.83 10.58
C GLU A 215 -4.80 14.34 10.88
N ILE A 216 -5.15 14.02 12.12
CA ILE A 216 -5.42 12.63 12.51
C ILE A 216 -6.91 12.40 12.27
N PRO A 217 -7.29 11.59 11.26
CA PRO A 217 -8.69 11.29 11.03
C PRO A 217 -9.26 10.48 12.21
N GLN A 218 -10.52 10.74 12.56
CA GLN A 218 -11.21 9.97 13.59
C GLN A 218 -11.35 8.51 13.14
N ILE A 219 -11.17 7.57 14.07
CA ILE A 219 -11.47 6.15 13.89
C ILE A 219 -12.57 5.78 14.89
N THR A 220 -13.68 5.26 14.40
CA THR A 220 -14.84 4.87 15.19
C THR A 220 -15.03 3.36 15.23
N SER A 221 -14.66 2.65 14.15
CA SER A 221 -14.90 1.22 14.03
C SER A 221 -14.01 0.57 12.96
N VAL A 222 -14.01 -0.76 12.94
CA VAL A 222 -13.45 -1.58 11.86
C VAL A 222 -14.60 -2.27 11.15
N ASN A 223 -14.63 -2.20 9.83
CA ASN A 223 -15.58 -2.95 9.02
C ASN A 223 -15.18 -4.45 9.07
N PRO A 224 -16.06 -5.35 9.56
CA PRO A 224 -15.75 -6.77 9.62
C PRO A 224 -15.66 -7.42 8.24
N GLU A 225 -16.26 -6.80 7.22
CA GLU A 225 -16.26 -7.30 5.85
C GLU A 225 -15.13 -6.65 5.04
N PRO A 226 -14.10 -7.39 4.61
CA PRO A 226 -13.09 -6.86 3.72
C PRO A 226 -13.70 -6.48 2.35
N LEU A 227 -13.05 -5.57 1.63
CA LEU A 227 -13.47 -5.12 0.31
C LEU A 227 -12.57 -5.69 -0.77
N LEU A 228 -13.16 -6.45 -1.70
CA LEU A 228 -12.53 -6.80 -2.96
C LEU A 228 -12.83 -5.70 -4.00
N LEU A 229 -11.80 -4.94 -4.37
CA LEU A 229 -11.89 -3.90 -5.37
C LEU A 229 -11.33 -4.41 -6.70
N ILE A 230 -12.15 -4.41 -7.76
CA ILE A 230 -11.79 -4.95 -9.06
C ILE A 230 -11.67 -3.83 -10.10
N TYR A 231 -10.46 -3.60 -10.59
CA TYR A 231 -10.22 -2.65 -11.67
C TYR A 231 -10.57 -3.25 -13.03
N ASN A 232 -11.63 -2.72 -13.63
CA ASN A 232 -12.08 -3.10 -14.96
C ASN A 232 -11.33 -2.30 -16.04
N SER A 233 -10.23 -2.88 -16.53
CA SER A 233 -9.41 -2.31 -17.59
C SER A 233 -9.99 -2.45 -19.01
N TYR A 234 -11.19 -3.00 -19.18
CA TYR A 234 -11.77 -3.20 -20.52
C TYR A 234 -12.31 -1.90 -21.12
N THR A 235 -11.67 -1.46 -22.21
CA THR A 235 -12.10 -0.31 -23.03
C THR A 235 -13.25 -0.65 -23.98
N LYS A 236 -13.28 -1.88 -24.51
CA LYS A 236 -14.37 -2.42 -25.33
C LYS A 236 -14.85 -3.76 -24.77
N LEU A 237 -16.17 -3.95 -24.71
CA LEU A 237 -16.82 -5.18 -24.20
C LEU A 237 -17.15 -6.12 -25.37
N SER A 238 -16.28 -7.10 -25.60
CA SER A 238 -16.64 -8.27 -26.41
C SER A 238 -17.49 -9.25 -25.59
N LYS A 239 -18.18 -10.18 -26.26
CA LYS A 239 -18.98 -11.23 -25.60
C LYS A 239 -18.20 -11.93 -24.48
N GLY A 240 -16.99 -12.43 -24.76
CA GLY A 240 -16.17 -13.09 -23.74
C GLY A 240 -15.76 -12.21 -22.55
N LYS A 241 -15.61 -10.89 -22.75
CA LYS A 241 -15.35 -9.95 -21.64
C LYS A 241 -16.59 -9.74 -20.78
N GLN A 242 -17.76 -9.68 -21.41
CA GLN A 242 -19.03 -9.58 -20.70
C GLN A 242 -19.32 -10.87 -19.92
N ASP A 243 -19.12 -12.03 -20.54
CA ASP A 243 -19.26 -13.34 -19.90
C ASP A 243 -18.34 -13.44 -18.68
N ARG A 244 -17.08 -12.99 -18.80
CA ARG A 244 -16.17 -12.96 -17.66
C ARG A 244 -16.68 -12.08 -16.52
N ILE A 245 -17.13 -10.85 -16.80
CA ILE A 245 -17.68 -9.97 -15.76
C ILE A 245 -18.89 -10.63 -15.07
N ASN A 246 -19.79 -11.21 -15.86
CA ASN A 246 -20.98 -11.87 -15.34
C ASN A 246 -20.62 -13.10 -14.49
N ASN A 247 -19.65 -13.91 -14.92
CA ASN A 247 -19.17 -15.06 -14.18
C ASN A 247 -18.52 -14.67 -12.85
N ILE A 248 -17.76 -13.57 -12.82
CA ILE A 248 -17.18 -13.05 -11.58
C ILE A 248 -18.30 -12.61 -10.63
N LYS A 249 -19.26 -11.82 -11.13
CA LYS A 249 -20.40 -11.35 -10.32
C LYS A 249 -21.22 -12.51 -9.77
N SER A 250 -21.56 -13.50 -10.60
CA SER A 250 -22.36 -14.65 -10.16
C SER A 250 -21.61 -15.49 -9.12
N SER A 251 -20.30 -15.67 -9.29
CA SER A 251 -19.47 -16.43 -8.34
C SER A 251 -19.33 -15.77 -6.97
N PHE A 252 -19.64 -14.48 -6.85
CA PHE A 252 -19.61 -13.74 -5.58
C PHE A 252 -21.01 -13.52 -5.00
N THR A 253 -22.01 -14.23 -5.48
CA THR A 253 -23.35 -14.19 -4.88
C THR A 253 -23.32 -14.94 -3.55
N GLY A 254 -23.72 -14.27 -2.46
CA GLY A 254 -23.78 -14.88 -1.12
C GLY A 254 -22.44 -15.01 -0.39
N VAL A 255 -21.38 -14.34 -0.86
CA VAL A 255 -20.12 -14.24 -0.11
C VAL A 255 -20.25 -13.23 1.04
N THR A 256 -19.40 -13.36 2.06
CA THR A 256 -19.40 -12.52 3.28
C THR A 256 -18.56 -11.25 3.16
N PHE A 257 -18.02 -10.95 1.99
CA PHE A 257 -17.18 -9.79 1.74
C PHE A 257 -17.79 -8.90 0.65
N LYS A 258 -17.46 -7.61 0.66
CA LYS A 258 -17.95 -6.67 -0.36
C LYS A 258 -17.12 -6.79 -1.63
N CYS A 259 -17.76 -6.73 -2.79
CA CYS A 259 -17.09 -6.68 -4.08
C CYS A 259 -17.52 -5.44 -4.88
N GLN A 260 -16.57 -4.64 -5.33
CA GLN A 260 -16.84 -3.44 -6.12
C GLN A 260 -15.99 -3.41 -7.40
N PHE A 261 -16.62 -3.10 -8.53
CA PHE A 261 -15.92 -2.85 -9.79
C PHE A 261 -15.72 -1.35 -9.99
N PHE A 262 -14.58 -0.95 -10.53
CA PHE A 262 -14.32 0.43 -10.94
C PHE A 262 -13.54 0.48 -12.25
N LYS A 263 -13.72 1.55 -13.02
CA LYS A 263 -13.07 1.75 -14.34
C LYS A 263 -12.12 2.94 -14.37
N GLU A 264 -12.38 3.95 -13.55
CA GLU A 264 -11.64 5.19 -13.54
C GLU A 264 -11.15 5.46 -12.14
N ILE A 265 -9.91 5.95 -12.05
CA ILE A 265 -9.37 6.51 -10.82
C ILE A 265 -9.69 7.99 -10.88
N ARG A 266 -10.86 8.36 -10.34
CA ARG A 266 -11.24 9.76 -10.23
C ARG A 266 -10.35 10.40 -9.16
N LYS A 267 -9.81 11.57 -9.46
CA LYS A 267 -9.32 12.47 -8.40
C LYS A 267 -10.56 12.86 -7.61
N ASN A 268 -10.56 12.67 -6.30
CA ASN A 268 -11.53 13.37 -5.48
C ASN A 268 -11.28 14.86 -5.72
N GLY A 269 -12.22 15.52 -6.39
CA GLY A 269 -12.18 16.96 -6.56
C GLY A 269 -12.15 17.58 -5.17
N ASN A 270 -11.38 18.65 -5.02
CA ASN A 270 -11.46 19.52 -3.85
C ASN A 270 -12.94 19.83 -3.59
N ASN A 271 -13.50 19.26 -2.53
CA ASN A 271 -14.65 19.87 -1.89
C ASN A 271 -14.10 21.09 -1.16
N ASN A 272 -13.99 22.19 -1.90
CA ASN A 272 -13.98 23.53 -1.31
C ASN A 272 -15.36 23.75 -0.69
N SER A 273 -15.39 23.80 0.63
CA SER A 273 -16.34 24.60 1.41
C SER A 273 -15.66 24.98 2.71
#